data_AF-A0A2E8EDV8-F1
#
_entry.id   AF-A0A2E8EDV8-F1
#
_cell.length_a   1.000
_cell.length_b   1.000
_cell.length_c   1.000
_cell.angle_alpha   90.00
_cell.angle_beta   90.00
_cell.angle_gamma   90.00
#
_symmetry.space_group_name_H-M   'P 1'
#
loop_
_entity.id
_entity.type
_entity.pdbx_description
1 polymer ?
#
loop_
_entity_poly.entity_id
_entity_poly.type
_entity_poly.pdbx_seq_one_letter_code
_entity_poly.pdbx_strand_id
1 'polypeptide(L)'
;MLDLDGTMSFKKRSETHDGRGHNFGRFIAIYRQLLLLNKKNNLATTLKNIQELLTFTEQVFSSSAVAEVFLYFCLHGASTAWILQNELSLPEATAYRALKRLRSMGIVVPALKVSKVPSSKGGPRPTVWALEGSSNEEVAKSLRLHFKLLSPKFQVAETVAQTILEEYIIKRKVNEISYQEIMVQVKALHIPFRTPDIANLAATYLNERGIKVWR
;
A
#
# COMPACT_ATOMS: atom_id res chain seq x y z
N MET A 1 -23.15 -34.63 -68.03
CA MET A 1 -24.02 -33.46 -68.00
C MET A 1 -25.09 -33.71 -66.94
N LEU A 2 -24.80 -33.31 -65.70
CA LEU A 2 -25.73 -33.23 -64.58
C LEU A 2 -25.05 -32.27 -63.59
N ASP A 3 -25.54 -31.04 -63.59
CA ASP A 3 -25.23 -30.01 -62.62
C ASP A 3 -25.71 -30.43 -61.23
N LEU A 4 -24.95 -30.10 -60.19
CA LEU A 4 -25.48 -29.87 -58.84
C LEU A 4 -24.55 -28.87 -58.14
N ASP A 5 -24.96 -27.62 -58.32
CA ASP A 5 -24.46 -26.42 -57.67
C ASP A 5 -24.82 -26.48 -56.18
N GLY A 6 -23.80 -26.55 -55.32
CA GLY A 6 -23.94 -26.72 -53.87
C GLY A 6 -23.11 -25.68 -53.14
N THR A 7 -23.61 -24.45 -53.11
CA THR A 7 -23.04 -23.32 -52.37
C THR A 7 -23.10 -23.58 -50.85
N MET A 8 -22.08 -24.26 -50.32
CA MET A 8 -21.83 -24.30 -48.88
C MET A 8 -21.22 -22.99 -48.41
N SER A 9 -22.11 -22.12 -47.93
CA SER A 9 -21.84 -20.99 -47.07
C SER A 9 -20.84 -21.36 -45.95
N PHE A 10 -19.62 -20.85 -46.07
CA PHE A 10 -18.65 -20.82 -44.97
C PHE A 10 -19.21 -19.91 -43.88
N LYS A 11 -19.90 -20.53 -42.92
CA LYS A 11 -20.25 -19.93 -41.64
C LYS A 11 -18.94 -19.48 -40.97
N LYS A 12 -18.59 -18.20 -41.11
CA LYS A 12 -17.57 -17.53 -40.30
C LYS A 12 -17.94 -17.76 -38.84
N ARG A 13 -17.32 -18.77 -38.21
CA ARG A 13 -17.15 -18.79 -36.77
C ARG A 13 -16.31 -17.57 -36.46
N SER A 14 -16.94 -16.53 -35.94
CA SER A 14 -16.27 -15.43 -35.30
C SER A 14 -15.48 -16.02 -34.13
N GLU A 15 -14.19 -16.27 -34.38
CA GLU A 15 -13.23 -16.50 -33.32
C GLU A 15 -13.24 -15.28 -32.41
N THR A 16 -13.59 -15.58 -31.17
CA THR A 16 -13.34 -14.81 -29.97
C THR A 16 -11.97 -14.14 -30.00
N HIS A 17 -11.93 -12.81 -30.01
CA HIS A 17 -10.79 -12.08 -29.47
C HIS A 17 -11.21 -11.41 -28.16
N ASP A 18 -11.14 -12.20 -27.10
CA ASP A 18 -11.18 -11.70 -25.73
C ASP A 18 -9.92 -10.85 -25.53
N GLY A 19 -10.11 -9.53 -25.56
CA GLY A 19 -9.06 -8.50 -25.55
C GLY A 19 -8.37 -8.32 -24.19
N ARG A 20 -8.06 -9.41 -23.48
CA ARG A 20 -7.15 -9.41 -22.33
C ARG A 20 -5.88 -10.17 -22.67
N GLY A 21 -5.20 -9.72 -23.71
CA GLY A 21 -3.81 -10.10 -23.93
C GLY A 21 -2.98 -9.58 -22.77
N HIS A 22 -2.68 -10.44 -21.80
CA HIS A 22 -1.75 -10.14 -20.72
C HIS A 22 -0.47 -9.57 -21.33
N ASN A 23 -0.17 -8.30 -21.04
CA ASN A 23 1.04 -7.64 -21.53
C ASN A 23 2.26 -8.15 -20.72
N PHE A 24 2.62 -9.42 -20.96
CA PHE A 24 3.76 -10.07 -20.34
C PHE A 24 5.09 -9.43 -20.73
N GLY A 25 5.10 -8.56 -21.76
CA GLY A 25 6.29 -7.86 -22.22
C GLY A 25 7.00 -7.08 -21.11
N ARG A 26 6.24 -6.45 -20.20
CA ARG A 26 6.81 -5.74 -19.03
C ARG A 26 7.53 -6.69 -18.07
N PHE A 27 6.93 -7.85 -17.76
CA PHE A 27 7.54 -8.83 -16.88
C PHE A 27 8.77 -9.49 -17.52
N ILE A 28 8.69 -9.83 -18.81
CA ILE A 28 9.82 -10.35 -19.58
C ILE A 28 10.99 -9.36 -19.56
N ALA A 29 10.72 -8.06 -19.67
CA ALA A 29 11.75 -7.03 -19.58
C ALA A 29 12.45 -7.01 -18.20
N ILE A 30 11.70 -7.18 -17.10
CA ILE A 30 12.26 -7.29 -15.74
C ILE A 30 13.15 -8.53 -15.63
N TYR A 31 12.71 -9.69 -16.11
CA TYR A 31 13.53 -10.91 -16.12
C TYR A 31 14.82 -10.75 -16.93
N ARG A 32 14.75 -10.06 -18.08
CA ARG A 32 15.96 -9.73 -18.86
C ARG A 32 16.90 -8.81 -18.09
N GLN A 33 16.39 -7.80 -17.39
CA GLN A 33 17.22 -6.94 -16.54
C GLN A 33 17.89 -7.72 -15.40
N LEU A 34 17.16 -8.64 -14.75
CA LEU A 34 17.70 -9.50 -13.70
C LEU A 34 18.85 -10.38 -14.21
N LEU A 35 18.73 -10.95 -15.41
CA LEU A 35 19.79 -11.73 -16.06
C LEU A 35 21.04 -10.88 -16.36
N LEU A 36 20.88 -9.57 -16.57
CA LEU A 36 21.96 -8.64 -16.92
C LEU A 36 22.64 -7.98 -15.72
N LEU A 37 22.10 -8.10 -14.49
CA LEU A 37 22.67 -7.50 -13.27
C LEU A 37 24.07 -8.05 -12.95
N ASN A 38 24.39 -9.27 -13.40
CA ASN A 38 25.68 -9.88 -13.16
C ASN A 38 26.65 -9.53 -14.29
N LYS A 39 27.37 -8.40 -14.15
CA LYS A 39 28.36 -7.92 -15.15
C LYS A 39 29.51 -8.89 -15.41
N LYS A 40 29.70 -9.91 -14.57
CA LYS A 40 30.68 -10.98 -14.77
C LYS A 40 29.92 -12.20 -15.31
N ASN A 41 30.20 -12.56 -16.56
CA ASN A 41 29.55 -13.57 -17.42
C ASN A 41 29.44 -15.02 -16.89
N ASN A 42 29.22 -15.26 -15.60
CA ASN A 42 28.98 -16.60 -15.09
C ASN A 42 27.47 -16.90 -15.14
N LEU A 43 27.01 -17.36 -16.31
CA LEU A 43 25.63 -17.80 -16.57
C LEU A 43 25.10 -18.72 -15.46
N ALA A 44 25.93 -19.66 -14.98
CA ALA A 44 25.54 -20.60 -13.93
C ALA A 44 25.23 -19.89 -12.60
N THR A 45 26.01 -18.88 -12.22
CA THR A 45 25.70 -18.07 -11.01
C THR A 45 24.45 -17.23 -11.20
N THR A 46 24.23 -16.66 -12.38
CA THR A 46 23.02 -15.86 -12.65
C THR A 46 21.77 -16.73 -12.61
N LEU A 47 21.80 -17.92 -13.21
CA LEU A 47 20.70 -18.87 -13.14
C LEU A 47 20.43 -19.33 -11.72
N LYS A 48 21.48 -19.62 -10.94
CA LYS A 48 21.35 -19.97 -9.51
C LYS A 48 20.70 -18.84 -8.71
N ASN A 49 21.13 -17.59 -8.89
CA ASN A 49 20.55 -16.43 -8.20
C ASN A 49 19.07 -16.24 -8.57
N ILE A 50 18.70 -16.46 -9.84
CA ILE A 50 17.31 -16.38 -10.28
C ILE A 50 16.48 -17.51 -9.67
N GLN A 51 17.00 -18.73 -9.62
CA GLN A 51 16.33 -19.84 -8.96
C GLN A 51 16.12 -19.55 -7.47
N GLU A 52 17.13 -19.06 -6.77
CA GLU A 52 17.02 -18.65 -5.36
C GLU A 52 15.98 -17.54 -5.17
N LEU A 53 15.96 -16.53 -6.05
CA LEU A 53 14.95 -15.47 -6.05
C LEU A 53 13.55 -16.03 -6.26
N LEU A 54 13.36 -16.94 -7.23
CA LEU A 54 12.07 -17.54 -7.51
C LEU A 54 11.58 -18.38 -6.34
N THR A 55 12.45 -19.21 -5.74
CA THR A 55 12.13 -19.97 -4.54
C THR A 55 11.78 -19.05 -3.37
N PHE A 56 12.52 -17.96 -3.18
CA PHE A 56 12.21 -16.94 -2.18
C PHE A 56 10.83 -16.34 -2.42
N THR A 57 10.52 -15.93 -3.65
CA THR A 57 9.20 -15.40 -3.98
C THR A 57 8.10 -16.43 -3.74
N GLU A 58 8.30 -17.70 -4.10
CA GLU A 58 7.33 -18.75 -3.85
C GLU A 58 7.03 -18.92 -2.35
N GLN A 59 8.04 -18.84 -1.48
CA GLN A 59 7.88 -18.94 -0.03
C GLN A 59 7.10 -17.76 0.58
N VAL A 60 7.32 -16.56 0.06
CA VAL A 60 6.62 -15.34 0.50
C VAL A 60 5.19 -15.32 -0.01
N PHE A 61 5.00 -15.64 -1.28
CA PHE A 61 3.71 -15.59 -1.98
C PHE A 61 2.86 -16.86 -1.79
N SER A 62 3.33 -17.85 -1.02
CA SER A 62 2.55 -19.03 -0.64
C SER A 62 1.31 -18.69 0.20
N SER A 63 1.24 -17.49 0.79
CA SER A 63 0.11 -17.01 1.59
C SER A 63 -0.19 -15.56 1.22
N SER A 64 -1.44 -15.25 0.85
CA SER A 64 -1.84 -13.89 0.45
C SER A 64 -1.54 -12.86 1.55
N ALA A 65 -1.82 -13.16 2.82
CA ALA A 65 -1.52 -12.24 3.91
C ALA A 65 -0.02 -11.97 4.09
N VAL A 66 0.83 -12.98 3.87
CA VAL A 66 2.29 -12.80 3.94
C VAL A 66 2.78 -11.97 2.76
N ALA A 67 2.25 -12.23 1.57
CA ALA A 67 2.54 -11.48 0.36
C ALA A 67 2.16 -10.00 0.48
N GLU A 68 0.96 -9.71 0.96
CA GLU A 68 0.46 -8.33 1.14
C GLU A 68 1.33 -7.56 2.14
N VAL A 69 1.65 -8.19 3.28
CA VAL A 69 2.54 -7.57 4.27
C VAL A 69 3.94 -7.37 3.69
N PHE A 70 4.49 -8.33 2.94
CA PHE A 70 5.78 -8.19 2.29
C PHE A 70 5.79 -7.03 1.28
N LEU A 71 4.79 -6.96 0.41
CA LEU A 71 4.65 -5.88 -0.57
C LEU A 71 4.51 -4.52 0.13
N TYR A 72 3.80 -4.45 1.26
CA TYR A 72 3.75 -3.24 2.09
C TYR A 72 5.16 -2.83 2.55
N PHE A 73 5.97 -3.77 3.06
CA PHE A 73 7.36 -3.49 3.44
C PHE A 73 8.20 -3.01 2.24
N CYS A 74 8.02 -3.58 1.05
CA CYS A 74 8.73 -3.12 -0.14
C CYS A 74 8.37 -1.68 -0.56
N LEU A 75 7.15 -1.23 -0.27
CA LEU A 75 6.67 0.12 -0.60
C LEU A 75 7.04 1.17 0.46
N HIS A 76 7.09 0.77 1.73
CA HIS A 76 7.19 1.70 2.86
C HIS A 76 8.47 1.54 3.69
N GLY A 77 9.25 0.47 3.49
CA GLY A 77 10.46 0.12 4.21
C GLY A 77 10.20 -0.41 5.63
N ALA A 78 9.33 0.24 6.41
CA ALA A 78 9.09 -0.10 7.80
C ALA A 78 7.62 -0.04 8.21
N SER A 79 7.22 -0.90 9.15
CA SER A 79 5.85 -0.97 9.64
C SER A 79 5.75 -1.49 11.07
N THR A 80 4.67 -1.14 11.75
CA THR A 80 4.25 -1.79 13.01
C THR A 80 3.09 -2.73 12.72
N ALA A 81 2.87 -3.72 13.59
CA ALA A 81 1.70 -4.60 13.46
C ALA A 81 0.36 -3.83 13.46
N TRP A 82 0.29 -2.69 14.14
CA TRP A 82 -0.91 -1.82 14.14
C TRP A 82 -1.13 -1.16 12.77
N ILE A 83 -0.06 -0.65 12.16
CA ILE A 83 -0.15 -0.04 10.82
C ILE A 83 -0.65 -1.08 9.80
N LEU A 84 -0.08 -2.30 9.83
CA LEU A 84 -0.50 -3.37 8.93
C LEU A 84 -1.99 -3.73 9.08
N GLN A 85 -2.52 -3.73 10.30
CA GLN A 85 -3.95 -4.00 10.54
C GLN A 85 -4.84 -2.93 9.90
N ASN A 86 -4.48 -1.65 10.04
CA ASN A 86 -5.30 -0.55 9.56
C ASN A 86 -5.18 -0.38 8.04
N GLU A 87 -3.95 -0.34 7.51
CA GLU A 87 -3.70 -0.07 6.08
C GLU A 87 -4.09 -1.24 5.19
N LEU A 88 -3.87 -2.48 5.64
CA LEU A 88 -4.20 -3.69 4.87
C LEU A 88 -5.54 -4.32 5.29
N SER A 89 -6.27 -3.71 6.24
CA SER A 89 -7.52 -4.26 6.79
C SER A 89 -7.38 -5.71 7.30
N LEU A 90 -6.20 -6.07 7.81
CA LEU A 90 -5.91 -7.42 8.29
C LEU A 90 -6.36 -7.60 9.75
N PRO A 91 -6.94 -8.76 10.12
CA PRO A 91 -7.15 -9.11 11.52
C PRO A 91 -5.83 -9.12 12.30
N GLU A 92 -5.87 -8.72 13.57
CA GLU A 92 -4.68 -8.62 14.43
C GLU A 92 -3.83 -9.89 14.40
N ALA A 93 -4.46 -11.05 14.64
CA ALA A 93 -3.78 -12.33 14.63
C ALA A 93 -3.10 -12.63 13.28
N THR A 94 -3.72 -12.24 12.17
CA THR A 94 -3.18 -12.43 10.82
C THR A 94 -1.96 -11.54 10.59
N ALA A 95 -2.03 -10.27 10.95
CA ALA A 95 -0.91 -9.34 10.84
C ALA A 95 0.32 -9.83 11.64
N TYR A 96 0.11 -10.27 12.89
CA TYR A 96 1.20 -10.81 13.71
C TYR A 96 1.76 -12.14 13.18
N ARG A 97 0.91 -13.03 12.66
CA ARG A 97 1.36 -14.31 12.06
C ARG A 97 2.18 -14.07 10.79
N ALA A 98 1.71 -13.18 9.92
CA ALA A 98 2.42 -12.80 8.69
C ALA A 98 3.78 -12.19 9.03
N LEU A 99 3.81 -11.25 9.99
CA LEU A 99 5.05 -10.61 10.43
C LEU A 99 6.02 -11.60 11.09
N LYS A 100 5.52 -12.52 11.92
CA LYS A 100 6.34 -13.60 12.51
C LYS A 100 6.96 -14.48 11.42
N ARG A 101 6.21 -14.78 10.36
CA ARG A 101 6.67 -15.58 9.23
C ARG A 101 7.74 -14.85 8.40
N LEU A 102 7.55 -13.57 8.09
CA LEU A 102 8.58 -12.76 7.42
C LEU A 102 9.85 -12.63 8.27
N ARG A 103 9.70 -12.49 9.59
CA ARG A 103 10.83 -12.48 10.53
C ARG A 103 11.59 -13.80 10.51
N SER A 104 10.89 -14.95 10.52
CA SER A 104 11.55 -16.26 10.46
C SER A 104 12.30 -16.50 9.15
N MET A 105 11.89 -15.83 8.07
CA MET A 105 12.62 -15.83 6.79
C MET A 105 13.79 -14.83 6.76
N GLY A 106 14.00 -14.03 7.80
CA GLY A 106 15.04 -13.00 7.85
C GLY A 106 14.76 -11.74 7.03
N ILE A 107 13.57 -11.61 6.45
CA ILE A 107 13.20 -10.49 5.56
C ILE A 107 13.03 -9.19 6.35
N VAL A 108 12.46 -9.30 7.56
CA VAL A 108 12.19 -8.16 8.43
C VAL A 108 12.91 -8.30 9.76
N VAL A 109 13.48 -7.18 10.21
CA VAL A 109 14.24 -7.07 11.45
C VAL A 109 13.59 -6.06 12.39
N PRO A 110 13.71 -6.22 13.72
CA PRO A 110 13.20 -5.24 14.65
C PRO A 110 14.10 -3.98 14.61
N ALA A 111 13.55 -2.85 14.20
CA ALA A 111 14.29 -1.59 14.07
C ALA A 111 14.21 -0.73 15.34
N LEU A 112 13.00 -0.56 15.89
CA LEU A 112 12.78 0.35 17.03
C LEU A 112 11.64 -0.15 17.92
N LYS A 113 11.80 -0.09 19.25
CA LYS A 113 10.67 -0.23 20.17
C LYS A 113 10.01 1.13 20.37
N VAL A 114 8.72 1.21 20.08
CA VAL A 114 7.91 2.43 20.25
C VAL A 114 7.91 2.84 21.72
N SER A 115 8.13 4.12 21.98
CA SER A 115 8.10 4.69 23.33
C SER A 115 6.72 4.51 23.96
N LYS A 116 6.69 4.25 25.27
CA LYS A 116 5.44 4.11 26.00
C LYS A 116 4.68 5.45 25.97
N VAL A 117 3.40 5.42 25.59
CA VAL A 117 2.51 6.58 25.76
C VAL A 117 2.27 6.78 27.26
N PRO A 118 2.40 8.01 27.81
CA PRO A 118 2.32 8.25 29.26
C PRO A 118 1.04 7.72 29.92
N SER A 119 -0.07 7.71 29.17
CA SER A 119 -1.39 7.27 29.64
C SER A 119 -1.65 5.76 29.52
N SER A 120 -0.74 4.96 28.96
CA SER A 120 -1.01 3.52 28.76
C SER A 120 -0.82 2.72 30.07
N LYS A 121 -1.91 2.06 30.51
CA LYS A 121 -1.98 1.32 31.78
C LYS A 121 -1.34 -0.08 31.74
N GLY A 122 -0.73 -0.50 30.63
CA GLY A 122 -0.04 -1.79 30.51
C GLY A 122 0.04 -2.29 29.06
N GLY A 123 0.87 -3.31 28.82
CA GLY A 123 1.03 -3.98 27.51
C GLY A 123 2.46 -3.97 26.97
N PRO A 124 2.83 -4.94 26.11
CA PRO A 124 4.13 -4.97 25.45
C PRO A 124 4.28 -3.76 24.52
N ARG A 125 5.48 -3.17 24.50
CA ARG A 125 5.76 -2.01 23.63
C ARG A 125 5.70 -2.46 22.17
N PRO A 126 4.92 -1.76 21.31
CA PRO A 126 4.92 -2.04 19.88
C PRO A 126 6.35 -1.95 19.33
N THR A 127 6.69 -2.85 18.41
CA THR A 127 7.98 -2.82 17.72
C THR A 127 7.73 -2.39 16.28
N VAL A 128 8.51 -1.42 15.82
CA VAL A 128 8.66 -1.07 14.41
C VAL A 128 9.59 -2.10 13.81
N TRP A 129 9.08 -2.82 12.83
CA TRP A 129 9.83 -3.76 12.01
C TRP A 129 10.23 -3.04 10.74
N ALA A 130 11.38 -3.40 10.18
CA ALA A 130 11.89 -2.82 8.95
C ALA A 130 12.41 -3.92 8.04
N LEU A 131 12.34 -3.67 6.73
CA LEU A 131 13.03 -4.48 5.74
C LEU A 131 14.54 -4.35 5.97
N GLU A 132 15.29 -5.42 5.68
CA GLU A 132 16.74 -5.34 5.66
C GLU A 132 17.20 -4.26 4.66
N GLY A 133 17.98 -3.28 5.14
CA GLY A 133 18.45 -2.15 4.34
C GLY A 133 17.54 -0.91 4.33
N SER A 134 16.42 -0.92 5.05
CA SER A 134 15.58 0.26 5.19
C SER A 134 16.30 1.44 5.83
N SER A 135 15.97 2.64 5.36
CA SER A 135 16.55 3.89 5.86
C SER A 135 15.95 4.31 7.20
N ASN A 136 16.70 5.11 7.95
CA ASN A 136 16.19 5.72 9.19
C ASN A 136 14.96 6.61 8.94
N GLU A 137 14.84 7.20 7.75
CA GLU A 137 13.70 8.02 7.36
C GLU A 137 12.41 7.20 7.23
N GLU A 138 12.49 6.00 6.63
CA GLU A 138 11.37 5.07 6.51
C GLU A 138 10.89 4.60 7.90
N VAL A 139 11.84 4.28 8.79
CA VAL A 139 11.54 3.91 10.18
C VAL A 139 10.86 5.07 10.92
N ALA A 140 11.38 6.29 10.78
CA ALA A 140 10.79 7.49 11.39
C ALA A 140 9.39 7.80 10.83
N LYS A 141 9.20 7.64 9.51
CA LYS A 141 7.91 7.81 8.84
C LYS A 141 6.89 6.80 9.36
N SER A 142 7.29 5.54 9.50
CA SER A 142 6.47 4.48 10.07
C SER A 142 6.06 4.79 11.53
N LEU A 143 7.01 5.29 12.33
CA LEU A 143 6.72 5.70 13.71
C LEU A 143 5.71 6.86 13.78
N ARG A 144 5.86 7.88 12.92
CA ARG A 144 4.90 9.00 12.82
C ARG A 144 3.51 8.49 12.42
N LEU A 145 3.44 7.58 11.45
CA LEU A 145 2.20 6.97 11.00
C LEU A 145 1.54 6.14 12.12
N HIS A 146 2.31 5.37 12.88
CA HIS A 146 1.81 4.64 14.04
C HIS A 146 1.11 5.56 15.04
N PHE A 147 1.73 6.69 15.40
CA PHE A 147 1.11 7.65 16.32
C PHE A 147 -0.07 8.40 15.71
N LYS A 148 -0.05 8.70 14.39
CA LYS A 148 -1.19 9.25 13.66
C LYS A 148 -2.40 8.30 13.79
N LEU A 149 -2.22 7.01 13.50
CA LEU A 149 -3.28 6.00 13.56
C LEU A 149 -3.79 5.73 14.98
N LEU A 150 -2.98 5.93 16.02
CA LEU A 150 -3.43 5.78 17.41
C LEU A 150 -4.25 6.98 17.91
N SER A 151 -4.19 8.12 17.25
CA SER A 151 -4.87 9.34 17.69
C SER A 151 -6.30 9.40 17.17
N PRO A 152 -7.33 9.34 18.04
CA PRO A 152 -8.73 9.46 17.60
C PRO A 152 -9.01 10.80 16.91
N LYS A 153 -8.32 11.88 17.35
CA LYS A 153 -8.41 13.19 16.69
C LYS A 153 -7.95 13.14 15.24
N PHE A 154 -6.89 12.39 14.97
CA PHE A 154 -6.34 12.28 13.62
C PHE A 154 -7.27 11.46 12.72
N GLN A 155 -7.78 10.31 13.19
CA GLN A 155 -8.73 9.49 12.45
C GLN A 155 -10.00 10.28 12.06
N VAL A 156 -10.53 11.06 13.01
CA VAL A 156 -11.68 11.92 12.72
C VAL A 156 -11.31 13.00 11.71
N ALA A 157 -10.17 13.67 11.87
CA ALA A 157 -9.72 14.69 10.93
C ALA A 157 -9.49 14.14 9.51
N GLU A 158 -8.96 12.93 9.37
CA GLU A 158 -8.78 12.23 8.10
C GLU A 158 -10.12 11.91 7.44
N THR A 159 -11.10 11.45 8.22
CA THR A 159 -12.47 11.21 7.73
C THR A 159 -13.08 12.51 7.21
N VAL A 160 -12.98 13.61 7.97
CA VAL A 160 -13.46 14.94 7.52
C VAL A 160 -12.75 15.37 6.24
N ALA A 161 -11.43 15.22 6.18
CA ALA A 161 -10.65 15.61 5.01
C ALA A 161 -11.04 14.78 3.78
N GLN A 162 -11.30 13.48 3.95
CA GLN A 162 -11.77 12.60 2.88
C GLN A 162 -13.18 13.00 2.41
N THR A 163 -14.09 13.34 3.32
CA THR A 163 -15.41 13.89 2.96
C THR A 163 -15.28 15.19 2.17
N ILE A 164 -14.39 16.10 2.56
CA ILE A 164 -14.12 17.34 1.82
C ILE A 164 -13.57 17.03 0.42
N LEU A 165 -12.62 16.10 0.32
CA LEU A 165 -12.06 15.63 -0.95
C LEU A 165 -13.16 15.13 -1.90
N GLU A 166 -14.03 14.26 -1.42
CA GLU A 166 -15.07 13.62 -2.23
C GLU A 166 -16.22 14.57 -2.55
N GLU A 167 -16.74 15.29 -1.56
CA GLU A 167 -17.96 16.09 -1.70
C GLU A 167 -17.73 17.50 -2.21
N TYR A 168 -16.55 18.06 -1.95
CA TYR A 168 -16.22 19.42 -2.36
C TYR A 168 -15.33 19.41 -3.60
N ILE A 169 -14.16 18.78 -3.50
CA ILE A 169 -13.09 18.94 -4.49
C ILE A 169 -13.40 18.14 -5.75
N ILE A 170 -13.74 16.86 -5.63
CA ILE A 170 -14.04 16.00 -6.78
C ILE A 170 -15.36 16.42 -7.44
N LYS A 171 -16.43 16.64 -6.66
CA LYS A 171 -17.73 17.05 -7.21
C LYS A 171 -17.71 18.43 -7.86
N ARG A 172 -16.97 19.41 -7.31
CA ARG A 172 -16.90 20.78 -7.87
C ARG A 172 -15.74 20.97 -8.85
N LYS A 173 -14.83 19.99 -8.97
CA LYS A 173 -13.58 20.06 -9.77
C LYS A 173 -12.69 21.25 -9.38
N VAL A 174 -12.50 21.47 -8.09
CA VAL A 174 -11.67 22.56 -7.55
C VAL A 174 -10.51 21.96 -6.77
N ASN A 175 -9.28 22.46 -6.98
CA ASN A 175 -8.07 21.94 -6.33
C ASN A 175 -7.59 22.81 -5.14
N GLU A 176 -8.43 23.76 -4.72
CA GLU A 176 -8.13 24.72 -3.67
C GLU A 176 -9.30 24.81 -2.69
N ILE A 177 -9.01 25.05 -1.41
CA ILE A 177 -10.01 25.25 -0.36
C ILE A 177 -9.48 26.23 0.68
N SER A 178 -10.34 27.07 1.25
CA SER A 178 -9.98 27.96 2.34
C SER A 178 -10.11 27.28 3.71
N TYR A 179 -9.31 27.72 4.68
CA TYR A 179 -9.39 27.25 6.06
C TYR A 179 -10.76 27.53 6.69
N GLN A 180 -11.41 28.63 6.30
CA GLN A 180 -12.76 28.96 6.74
C GLN A 180 -13.79 27.93 6.25
N GLU A 181 -13.69 27.47 5.01
CA GLU A 181 -14.57 26.41 4.48
C GLU A 181 -14.34 25.10 5.22
N ILE A 182 -13.10 24.71 5.49
CA ILE A 182 -12.79 23.52 6.32
C ILE A 182 -13.44 23.66 7.70
N MET A 183 -13.32 24.82 8.35
CA MET A 183 -13.91 25.08 9.65
C MET A 183 -15.44 24.97 9.64
N VAL A 184 -16.10 25.44 8.59
CA VAL A 184 -17.56 25.30 8.42
C VAL A 184 -17.96 23.83 8.34
N GLN A 185 -17.22 23.03 7.56
CA GLN A 185 -17.47 21.59 7.43
C GLN A 185 -17.26 20.84 8.75
N VAL A 186 -16.17 21.14 9.47
CA VAL A 186 -15.91 20.52 10.78
C VAL A 186 -17.00 20.88 11.80
N LYS A 187 -17.48 22.13 11.82
CA LYS A 187 -18.58 22.55 12.72
C LYS A 187 -19.88 21.82 12.42
N ALA A 188 -20.21 21.62 11.15
CA ALA A 188 -21.44 20.94 10.74
C ALA A 188 -21.50 19.48 11.26
N LEU A 189 -20.35 18.82 11.41
CA LEU A 189 -20.22 17.43 11.81
C LEU A 189 -20.32 17.19 13.33
N HIS A 190 -20.49 18.23 14.15
CA HIS A 190 -20.69 18.13 15.62
C HIS A 190 -19.71 17.18 16.33
N ILE A 191 -18.44 17.23 15.92
CA ILE A 191 -17.38 16.34 16.40
C ILE A 191 -17.04 16.64 17.88
N PRO A 192 -16.83 15.63 18.75
CA PRO A 192 -16.53 15.80 20.18
C PRO A 192 -15.07 16.26 20.45
N PHE A 193 -14.48 17.01 19.52
CA PHE A 193 -13.13 17.58 19.63
C PHE A 193 -13.17 19.06 19.27
N ARG A 194 -12.15 19.81 19.68
CA ARG A 194 -12.05 21.24 19.35
C ARG A 194 -11.96 21.40 17.83
N THR A 195 -12.88 22.17 17.26
CA THR A 195 -12.97 22.42 15.81
C THR A 195 -11.65 22.89 15.20
N PRO A 196 -10.90 23.85 15.79
CA PRO A 196 -9.63 24.29 15.20
C PRO A 196 -8.57 23.19 15.13
N ASP A 197 -8.53 22.29 16.12
CA ASP A 197 -7.58 21.16 16.13
C ASP A 197 -7.85 20.24 14.94
N ILE A 198 -9.11 19.87 14.73
CA ILE A 198 -9.53 18.98 13.65
C ILE A 198 -9.36 19.65 12.29
N ALA A 199 -9.71 20.94 12.17
CA ALA A 199 -9.54 21.70 10.93
C ALA A 199 -8.05 21.84 10.55
N ASN A 200 -7.15 22.06 11.51
CA ASN A 200 -5.71 22.10 11.26
C ASN A 200 -5.17 20.76 10.78
N LEU A 201 -5.62 19.65 11.40
CA LEU A 201 -5.22 18.31 10.98
C LEU A 201 -5.76 17.97 9.58
N ALA A 202 -7.03 18.28 9.31
CA ALA A 202 -7.65 18.09 8.00
C ALA A 202 -6.95 18.93 6.93
N ALA A 203 -6.64 20.20 7.20
CA ALA A 203 -5.88 21.07 6.30
C ALA A 203 -4.49 20.51 5.99
N THR A 204 -3.81 19.94 6.99
CA THR A 204 -2.50 19.31 6.78
C THR A 204 -2.63 18.10 5.87
N TYR A 205 -3.64 17.25 6.10
CA TYR A 205 -3.91 16.08 5.26
C TYR A 205 -4.26 16.45 3.81
N LEU A 206 -5.09 17.47 3.59
CA LEU A 206 -5.44 17.95 2.26
C LEU A 206 -4.20 18.47 1.50
N ASN A 207 -3.31 19.20 2.18
CA ASN A 207 -2.03 19.62 1.61
C ASN A 207 -1.12 18.42 1.28
N GLU A 208 -1.04 17.41 2.17
CA GLU A 208 -0.29 16.16 1.90
C GLU A 208 -0.83 15.43 0.64
N ARG A 209 -2.11 15.60 0.30
CA ARG A 209 -2.75 15.07 -0.92
C ARG A 209 -2.68 16.02 -2.14
N GLY A 210 -1.96 17.14 -2.03
CA GLY A 210 -1.74 18.06 -3.15
C GLY A 210 -2.83 19.12 -3.36
N ILE A 211 -3.74 19.29 -2.40
CA ILE A 211 -4.77 20.34 -2.43
C ILE A 211 -4.21 21.59 -1.79
N LYS A 212 -4.39 22.74 -2.44
CA LYS A 212 -3.93 24.00 -1.89
C LYS A 212 -4.91 24.51 -0.83
N VAL A 213 -4.45 24.61 0.42
CA VAL A 213 -5.24 25.20 1.51
C VAL A 213 -4.85 26.65 1.74
N TRP A 214 -5.78 27.58 1.50
CA TRP A 214 -5.62 29.00 1.81
C TRP A 214 -5.89 29.25 3.29
N ARG A 215 -4.92 29.85 3.99
CA ARG A 215 -5.04 30.18 5.42
C ARG A 215 -5.71 31.53 5.65
#